data_AF-A0A0P6XZH1-F1
#
_entry.id   AF-A0A0P6XZH1-F1
#
_cell.length_a   1.000
_cell.length_b   1.000
_cell.length_c   1.000
_cell.angle_alpha   90.00
_cell.angle_beta   90.00
_cell.angle_gamma   90.00
#
_symmetry.space_group_name_H-M   'P 1'
#
loop_
_entity.id
_entity.type
_entity.pdbx_description
1 polymer ?
#
loop_
_entity_poly.entity_id
_entity_poly.type
_entity_poly.pdbx_seq_one_letter_code
_entity_poly.pdbx_strand_id
1 'polypeptide(L)'
;MRNLILKLIAQFFFIRPAKNRTYGDYEKLLTESGAAIEQRTNNASDLPENRQQLRHIIGIERWGVQRLKVCFGEPFNRDEYEAYAPAEDRSWPQLIADFKATRQETIALAKRFALEQPSSDVVEHNDFGPLNARTWLQYLYSHAAKEAKGLR
;
A
#
# COMPACT_ATOMS: atom_id res chain seq x y z
N MET A 1 24.78 -1.86 9.70
CA MET A 1 24.56 -2.31 8.30
C MET A 1 23.08 -2.37 7.91
N ARG A 2 22.18 -2.97 8.71
CA ARG A 2 20.72 -3.01 8.43
C ARG A 2 20.11 -1.64 8.07
N ASN A 3 20.40 -0.60 8.86
CA ASN A 3 19.90 0.76 8.59
C ASN A 3 20.43 1.37 7.29
N LEU A 4 21.63 0.98 6.82
CA LEU A 4 22.17 1.46 5.55
C LEU A 4 21.45 0.77 4.38
N ILE A 5 21.18 -0.53 4.50
CA ILE A 5 20.46 -1.32 3.50
C ILE A 5 19.02 -0.82 3.35
N LEU A 6 18.30 -0.59 4.46
CA LEU A 6 16.92 -0.08 4.42
C LEU A 6 16.84 1.31 3.79
N LYS A 7 17.81 2.19 4.09
CA LYS A 7 17.90 3.52 3.45
C LYS A 7 18.15 3.42 1.95
N LEU A 8 18.98 2.50 1.50
CA LEU A 8 19.21 2.26 0.07
C LEU A 8 17.95 1.70 -0.61
N ILE A 9 17.24 0.77 0.02
CA ILE A 9 15.96 0.26 -0.48
C ILE A 9 14.96 1.40 -0.64
N ALA A 10 14.77 2.20 0.43
CA ALA A 10 13.88 3.35 0.38
C ALA A 10 14.28 4.34 -0.71
N GLN A 11 15.57 4.65 -0.83
CA GLN A 11 16.08 5.58 -1.81
C GLN A 11 15.80 5.15 -3.26
N PHE A 12 16.08 3.89 -3.60
CA PHE A 12 16.03 3.43 -4.99
C PHE A 12 14.65 2.93 -5.42
N PHE A 13 13.88 2.32 -4.52
CA PHE A 13 12.59 1.73 -4.87
C PHE A 13 11.40 2.65 -4.56
N PHE A 14 11.55 3.59 -3.61
CA PHE A 14 10.43 4.44 -3.17
C PHE A 14 10.69 5.93 -3.45
N ILE A 15 11.73 6.52 -2.87
CA ILE A 15 11.98 7.97 -2.92
C ILE A 15 12.31 8.45 -4.33
N ARG A 16 13.29 7.83 -5.01
CA ARG A 16 13.71 8.26 -6.35
C ARG A 16 12.58 8.10 -7.39
N PRO A 17 11.84 6.98 -7.43
CA PRO A 17 10.68 6.87 -8.32
C PRO A 17 9.57 7.88 -8.01
N ALA A 18 9.35 8.19 -6.72
CA ALA A 18 8.30 9.11 -6.31
C ALA A 18 8.54 10.58 -6.70
N LYS A 19 9.80 11.01 -6.80
CA LYS A 19 10.13 12.40 -7.16
C LYS A 19 9.55 12.83 -8.51
N ASN A 20 9.49 11.92 -9.46
CA ASN A 20 9.09 12.20 -10.84
C ASN A 20 7.60 11.88 -11.12
N ARG A 21 6.82 11.59 -10.08
CA ARG A 21 5.40 11.22 -10.20
C ARG A 21 4.53 12.25 -9.50
N THR A 22 3.40 12.55 -10.11
CA THR A 22 2.30 13.31 -9.54
C THR A 22 1.36 12.39 -8.77
N TYR A 23 0.44 12.95 -8.00
CA TYR A 23 -0.64 12.16 -7.39
C TYR A 23 -1.57 11.55 -8.45
N GLY A 24 -1.80 12.22 -9.57
CA GLY A 24 -2.54 11.67 -10.71
C GLY A 24 -1.84 10.47 -11.37
N ASP A 25 -0.50 10.47 -11.42
CA ASP A 25 0.25 9.29 -11.87
C ASP A 25 0.02 8.11 -10.91
N TYR A 26 -0.01 8.36 -9.60
CA TYR A 26 -0.30 7.32 -8.60
C TYR A 26 -1.72 6.79 -8.67
N GLU A 27 -2.72 7.65 -8.89
CA GLU A 27 -4.09 7.22 -9.15
C GLU A 27 -4.13 6.20 -10.30
N LYS A 28 -3.51 6.55 -11.44
CA LYS A 28 -3.46 5.70 -12.62
C LYS A 28 -2.73 4.37 -12.34
N LEU A 29 -1.54 4.44 -11.75
CA LEU A 29 -0.74 3.25 -11.43
C LEU A 29 -1.42 2.31 -10.45
N LEU A 30 -2.05 2.85 -9.41
CA LEU A 30 -2.78 2.07 -8.41
C LEU A 30 -4.01 1.41 -9.03
N THR A 31 -4.70 2.11 -9.93
CA THR A 31 -5.84 1.57 -10.70
C THR A 31 -5.41 0.42 -11.59
N GLU A 32 -4.39 0.63 -12.43
CA GLU A 32 -3.88 -0.38 -13.37
C GLU A 32 -3.32 -1.61 -12.64
N SER A 33 -2.48 -1.40 -11.62
CA SER A 33 -1.93 -2.50 -10.82
C SER A 33 -3.00 -3.20 -9.98
N GLY A 34 -4.01 -2.48 -9.50
CA GLY A 34 -5.15 -3.05 -8.79
C GLY A 34 -5.92 -4.04 -9.66
N ALA A 35 -6.26 -3.65 -10.88
CA ALA A 35 -6.92 -4.52 -11.85
C ALA A 35 -6.07 -5.74 -12.23
N ALA A 36 -4.76 -5.56 -12.41
CA ALA A 36 -3.84 -6.66 -12.71
C ALA A 36 -3.71 -7.67 -11.55
N ILE A 37 -3.71 -7.18 -10.30
CA ILE A 37 -3.69 -8.03 -9.11
C ILE A 37 -5.03 -8.75 -8.96
N GLU A 38 -6.16 -8.07 -9.15
CA GLU A 38 -7.50 -8.67 -9.12
C GLU A 38 -7.62 -9.81 -10.15
N GLN A 39 -7.18 -9.57 -11.39
CA GLN A 39 -7.14 -10.61 -12.43
C GLN A 39 -6.28 -11.80 -12.01
N ARG A 40 -5.11 -11.54 -11.43
CA ARG A 40 -4.23 -12.61 -10.94
C ARG A 40 -4.87 -13.40 -9.82
N THR A 41 -5.50 -12.74 -8.84
CA THR A 41 -6.16 -13.43 -7.72
C THR A 41 -7.36 -14.26 -8.18
N ASN A 42 -8.07 -13.83 -9.22
CA ASN A 42 -9.17 -14.59 -9.82
C ASN A 42 -8.70 -15.86 -10.55
N ASN A 43 -7.44 -15.86 -11.03
CA ASN A 43 -6.85 -17.02 -11.72
C ASN A 43 -6.02 -17.92 -10.78
N ALA A 44 -5.68 -17.42 -9.60
CA ALA A 44 -4.90 -18.13 -8.60
C ALA A 44 -5.76 -19.19 -7.88
N SER A 45 -5.11 -20.26 -7.44
CA SER A 45 -5.74 -21.31 -6.64
C SER A 45 -6.00 -20.83 -5.21
N ASP A 46 -7.07 -21.33 -4.61
CA ASP A 46 -7.36 -21.07 -3.20
C ASP A 46 -6.47 -21.95 -2.29
N LEU A 47 -5.27 -21.45 -2.01
CA LEU A 47 -4.25 -22.12 -1.19
C LEU A 47 -4.01 -21.33 0.12
N PRO A 48 -3.69 -22.00 1.25
CA PRO A 48 -3.38 -21.33 2.51
C PRO A 48 -2.30 -20.24 2.38
N GLU A 49 -1.24 -20.50 1.61
CA GLU A 49 -0.17 -19.54 1.35
C GLU A 49 -0.63 -18.33 0.53
N ASN A 50 -1.51 -18.53 -0.46
CA ASN A 50 -2.09 -17.44 -1.25
C ASN A 50 -3.00 -16.57 -0.38
N ARG A 51 -3.82 -17.18 0.50
CA ARG A 51 -4.64 -16.46 1.48
C ARG A 51 -3.78 -15.63 2.41
N GLN A 52 -2.72 -16.21 2.97
CA GLN A 52 -1.80 -15.51 3.86
C GLN A 52 -1.14 -14.32 3.14
N GLN A 53 -0.69 -14.54 1.91
CA GLN A 53 -0.05 -13.50 1.11
C GLN A 53 -1.02 -12.35 0.78
N LEU A 54 -2.25 -12.64 0.36
CA LEU A 54 -3.23 -11.60 0.05
C LEU A 54 -3.66 -10.84 1.32
N ARG A 55 -3.82 -11.54 2.46
CA ARG A 55 -4.05 -10.90 3.77
C ARG A 55 -2.94 -9.92 4.14
N HIS A 56 -1.69 -10.31 3.93
CA HIS A 56 -0.53 -9.47 4.19
C HIS A 56 -0.51 -8.21 3.30
N ILE A 57 -0.73 -8.36 1.98
CA ILE A 57 -0.87 -7.23 1.05
C ILE A 57 -1.96 -6.25 1.54
N ILE A 58 -3.14 -6.77 1.90
CA ILE A 58 -4.26 -5.96 2.37
C ILE A 58 -3.91 -5.23 3.69
N GLY A 59 -3.28 -5.92 4.64
CA GLY A 59 -2.88 -5.34 5.91
C GLY A 59 -1.92 -4.16 5.74
N ILE A 60 -0.87 -4.33 4.92
CA ILE A 60 0.09 -3.27 4.60
C ILE A 60 -0.59 -2.07 3.93
N GLU A 61 -1.52 -2.33 3.01
CA GLU A 61 -2.20 -1.27 2.28
C GLU A 61 -3.16 -0.47 3.19
N ARG A 62 -3.97 -1.16 4.01
CA ARG A 62 -4.82 -0.52 5.02
C ARG A 62 -4.02 0.28 6.04
N TRP A 63 -2.91 -0.27 6.51
CA TRP A 63 -2.00 0.42 7.41
C TRP A 63 -1.45 1.70 6.77
N GLY A 64 -0.93 1.64 5.54
CA GLY A 64 -0.45 2.81 4.82
C GLY A 64 -1.55 3.86 4.56
N VAL A 65 -2.79 3.43 4.30
CA VAL A 65 -3.95 4.33 4.19
C VAL A 65 -4.16 5.11 5.49
N GLN A 66 -4.12 4.45 6.65
CA GLN A 66 -4.25 5.14 7.95
C GLN A 66 -3.10 6.12 8.20
N ARG A 67 -1.86 5.73 7.86
CA ARG A 67 -0.69 6.63 7.95
C ARG A 67 -0.91 7.89 7.09
N LEU A 68 -1.37 7.73 5.86
CA LEU A 68 -1.61 8.84 4.95
C LEU A 68 -2.77 9.75 5.38
N LYS A 69 -3.77 9.22 6.09
CA LYS A 69 -4.86 10.03 6.65
C LYS A 69 -4.41 11.01 7.74
N VAL A 70 -3.28 10.75 8.41
CA VAL A 70 -2.67 11.68 9.38
C VAL A 70 -2.33 13.03 8.73
N CYS A 71 -1.92 13.04 7.46
CA CYS A 71 -1.69 14.28 6.71
C CYS A 71 -2.95 15.16 6.64
N PHE A 72 -4.13 14.58 6.82
CA PHE A 72 -5.42 15.27 6.82
C PHE A 72 -6.03 15.46 8.22
N GLY A 73 -5.22 15.35 9.29
CA GLY A 73 -5.62 15.64 10.66
C GLY A 73 -6.09 14.45 11.49
N GLU A 74 -6.04 13.22 10.95
CA GLU A 74 -6.26 12.03 11.76
C GLU A 74 -5.11 11.79 12.77
N PRO A 75 -5.38 11.19 13.94
CA PRO A 75 -4.35 10.96 14.94
C PRO A 75 -3.31 9.95 14.45
N PHE A 76 -2.03 10.25 14.71
CA PHE A 76 -0.96 9.32 14.47
C PHE A 76 -0.89 8.27 15.59
N ASN A 77 -1.02 7.00 15.23
CA ASN A 77 -0.75 5.87 16.11
C ASN A 77 0.50 5.14 15.64
N ARG A 78 1.38 4.74 16.56
CA ARG A 78 2.57 3.94 16.23
C ARG A 78 2.27 2.46 16.36
N ASP A 79 1.55 1.95 15.38
CA ASP A 79 1.09 0.56 15.27
C ASP A 79 1.76 -0.19 14.11
N GLU A 80 1.46 -1.49 14.03
CA GLU A 80 1.97 -2.40 13.00
C GLU A 80 0.83 -2.88 12.08
N TYR A 81 1.19 -3.34 10.88
CA TYR A 81 0.23 -3.67 9.84
C TYR A 81 -0.65 -4.88 10.17
N GLU A 82 -0.20 -5.76 11.08
CA GLU A 82 -0.91 -6.97 11.49
C GLU A 82 -2.29 -6.64 12.07
N ALA A 83 -2.43 -5.50 12.75
CA ALA A 83 -3.70 -5.02 13.30
C ALA A 83 -4.74 -4.66 12.20
N TYR A 84 -4.29 -4.50 10.96
CA TYR A 84 -5.10 -4.10 9.81
C TYR A 84 -5.38 -5.25 8.83
N ALA A 85 -4.72 -6.39 9.00
CA ALA A 85 -4.92 -7.56 8.16
C ALA A 85 -6.36 -8.10 8.30
N PRO A 86 -6.98 -8.60 7.22
CA PRO A 86 -8.26 -9.30 7.34
C PRO A 86 -8.18 -10.49 8.31
N ALA A 87 -9.32 -10.93 8.85
CA ALA A 87 -9.36 -12.10 9.75
C ALA A 87 -8.78 -13.37 9.09
N GLU A 88 -8.24 -14.28 9.89
CA GLU A 88 -7.56 -15.50 9.39
C GLU A 88 -8.51 -16.48 8.69
N ASP A 89 -9.78 -16.46 9.07
CA ASP A 89 -10.85 -17.31 8.55
C ASP A 89 -11.53 -16.74 7.29
N ARG A 90 -11.10 -15.56 6.80
CA ARG A 90 -11.61 -14.99 5.56
C ARG A 90 -11.40 -15.96 4.39
N SER A 91 -12.47 -16.21 3.65
CA SER A 91 -12.41 -17.03 2.43
C SER A 91 -11.70 -16.30 1.29
N TRP A 92 -11.21 -17.04 0.29
CA TRP A 92 -10.53 -16.44 -0.86
C TRP A 92 -11.36 -15.37 -1.60
N PRO A 93 -12.66 -15.60 -1.91
CA PRO A 93 -13.49 -14.55 -2.50
C PRO A 93 -13.65 -13.31 -1.61
N GLN A 94 -13.72 -13.49 -0.28
CA GLN A 94 -13.79 -12.37 0.66
C GLN A 94 -12.48 -11.57 0.67
N LEU A 95 -11.33 -12.24 0.58
CA LEU A 95 -10.03 -11.57 0.50
C LEU A 95 -9.88 -10.77 -0.80
N ILE A 96 -10.36 -11.29 -1.94
CA ILE A 96 -10.38 -10.55 -3.22
C ILE A 96 -11.25 -9.29 -3.09
N ALA A 97 -12.43 -9.41 -2.48
CA ALA A 97 -13.31 -8.27 -2.24
C ALA A 97 -12.68 -7.25 -1.27
N ASP A 98 -12.04 -7.72 -0.19
CA ASP A 98 -11.32 -6.89 0.78
C ASP A 98 -10.16 -6.14 0.11
N PHE A 99 -9.41 -6.79 -0.78
CA PHE A 99 -8.35 -6.16 -1.57
C PHE A 99 -8.91 -5.06 -2.48
N LYS A 100 -9.99 -5.35 -3.20
CA LYS A 100 -10.62 -4.37 -4.09
C LYS A 100 -11.08 -3.12 -3.34
N ALA A 101 -11.76 -3.30 -2.21
CA ALA A 101 -12.20 -2.19 -1.37
C ALA A 101 -11.00 -1.37 -0.86
N THR A 102 -9.98 -2.04 -0.34
CA THR A 102 -8.75 -1.41 0.16
C THR A 102 -8.06 -0.61 -0.94
N ARG A 103 -7.95 -1.16 -2.15
CA ARG A 103 -7.33 -0.48 -3.29
C ARG A 103 -8.10 0.77 -3.70
N GLN A 104 -9.44 0.74 -3.66
CA GLN A 104 -10.24 1.93 -3.94
C GLN A 104 -9.99 3.05 -2.92
N GLU A 105 -9.80 2.72 -1.64
CA GLU A 105 -9.42 3.70 -0.62
C GLU A 105 -8.05 4.33 -0.91
N THR A 106 -7.06 3.54 -1.30
CA THR A 106 -5.73 4.05 -1.67
C THR A 106 -5.78 4.96 -2.90
N ILE A 107 -6.58 4.61 -3.91
CA ILE A 107 -6.81 5.44 -5.09
C ILE A 107 -7.50 6.75 -4.69
N ALA A 108 -8.50 6.68 -3.81
CA ALA A 108 -9.20 7.87 -3.31
C ALA A 108 -8.26 8.79 -2.52
N LEU A 109 -7.32 8.26 -1.75
CA LEU A 109 -6.30 9.07 -1.10
C LEU A 109 -5.37 9.77 -2.10
N ALA A 110 -4.92 9.08 -3.15
CA ALA A 110 -4.12 9.72 -4.20
C ALA A 110 -4.88 10.92 -4.83
N LYS A 111 -6.17 10.75 -5.14
CA LYS A 111 -7.04 11.84 -5.60
C LYS A 111 -7.15 12.97 -4.59
N ARG A 112 -7.35 12.64 -3.32
CA ARG A 112 -7.50 13.61 -2.24
C ARG A 112 -6.25 14.48 -2.07
N PHE A 113 -5.05 13.88 -2.11
CA PHE A 113 -3.81 14.64 -2.06
C PHE A 113 -3.65 15.61 -3.24
N ALA A 114 -4.10 15.23 -4.44
CA ALA A 114 -4.09 16.12 -5.60
C ALA A 114 -5.01 17.34 -5.42
N LEU A 115 -6.15 17.14 -4.78
CA LEU A 115 -7.19 18.16 -4.61
C LEU A 115 -6.95 19.07 -3.40
N GLU A 116 -6.77 18.48 -2.22
CA GLU A 116 -6.79 19.20 -0.94
C GLU A 116 -5.43 19.74 -0.51
N GLN A 117 -4.32 19.15 -0.99
CA GLN A 117 -2.94 19.58 -0.72
C GLN A 117 -2.69 19.97 0.75
N PRO A 118 -2.68 18.99 1.67
CA PRO A 118 -2.57 19.26 3.10
C PRO A 118 -1.28 20.03 3.44
N SER A 119 -1.31 20.78 4.54
CA SER A 119 -0.19 21.59 5.01
C SER A 119 1.10 20.79 5.30
N SER A 120 0.96 19.50 5.59
CA SER A 120 2.05 18.53 5.66
C SER A 120 1.67 17.28 4.87
N ASP A 121 2.59 16.76 4.07
CA ASP A 121 2.45 15.49 3.37
C ASP A 121 3.39 14.40 3.91
N VAL A 122 4.05 14.64 5.05
CA VAL A 122 5.06 13.75 5.63
C VAL A 122 4.51 13.02 6.86
N VAL A 123 4.68 11.69 6.88
CA VAL A 123 4.32 10.83 8.03
C VAL A 123 5.32 9.69 8.19
N GLU A 124 5.59 9.30 9.44
CA GLU A 124 6.57 8.25 9.80
C GLU A 124 6.12 6.86 9.31
N HIS A 125 7.04 6.15 8.66
CA HIS A 125 7.03 4.71 8.43
C HIS A 125 7.96 4.02 9.45
N ASN A 126 7.52 2.90 10.04
CA ASN A 126 8.25 2.22 11.12
C ASN A 126 9.72 1.88 10.75
N ASP A 127 9.96 1.33 9.56
CA ASP A 127 11.33 0.99 9.10
C ASP A 127 12.09 2.11 8.36
N PHE A 128 11.39 2.93 7.59
CA PHE A 128 12.02 3.89 6.67
C PHE A 128 12.05 5.32 7.20
N GLY A 129 11.46 5.56 8.38
CA GLY A 129 11.35 6.89 8.98
C GLY A 129 10.35 7.77 8.24
N PRO A 130 10.49 9.11 8.31
CA PRO A 130 9.56 10.05 7.68
C PRO A 130 9.57 9.90 6.15
N LEU A 131 8.40 9.62 5.58
CA LEU A 131 8.18 9.57 4.14
C LEU A 131 7.10 10.58 3.75
N ASN A 132 7.27 11.25 2.61
CA ASN A 132 6.18 12.04 2.04
C ASN A 132 5.11 11.15 1.40
N ALA A 133 3.92 11.71 1.16
CA ALA A 133 2.75 10.97 0.70
C ALA A 133 2.99 10.26 -0.64
N ARG A 134 3.71 10.89 -1.57
CA ARG A 134 4.10 10.25 -2.84
C ARG A 134 5.01 9.04 -2.63
N THR A 135 5.94 9.11 -1.67
CA THR A 135 6.82 8.00 -1.34
C THR A 135 6.05 6.85 -0.68
N TRP A 136 5.08 7.17 0.17
CA TRP A 136 4.12 6.20 0.71
C TRP A 136 3.30 5.50 -0.38
N LEU A 137 2.71 6.25 -1.32
CA LEU A 137 1.96 5.68 -2.45
C LEU A 137 2.85 4.80 -3.33
N GLN A 138 4.12 5.18 -3.53
CA GLN A 138 5.10 4.34 -4.21
C GLN A 138 5.40 3.04 -3.47
N TYR A 139 5.56 3.11 -2.15
CA TYR A 139 5.77 1.95 -1.30
C TYR A 139 4.59 0.97 -1.43
N LEU A 140 3.35 1.45 -1.25
CA LEU A 140 2.14 0.64 -1.36
C LEU A 140 1.99 -0.01 -2.75
N TYR A 141 2.16 0.77 -3.81
CA TYR A 141 2.14 0.27 -5.18
C TYR A 141 3.17 -0.84 -5.41
N SER A 142 4.44 -0.58 -5.07
CA SER A 142 5.54 -1.49 -5.38
C SER A 142 5.55 -2.74 -4.50
N HIS A 143 5.13 -2.62 -3.24
CA HIS A 143 4.97 -3.74 -2.31
C HIS A 143 3.93 -4.74 -2.84
N ALA A 144 2.71 -4.28 -3.07
CA ALA A 144 1.62 -5.11 -3.59
C ALA A 144 1.97 -5.73 -4.96
N ALA A 145 2.52 -4.94 -5.89
CA ALA A 145 2.89 -5.43 -7.22
C ALA A 145 4.02 -6.47 -7.20
N LYS A 146 4.96 -6.37 -6.24
CA LYS A 146 6.04 -7.35 -6.08
C LYS A 146 5.50 -8.65 -5.51
N GLU A 147 4.73 -8.58 -4.43
CA GLU A 147 4.24 -9.76 -3.73
C GLU A 147 3.21 -10.52 -4.56
N ALA A 148 2.28 -9.82 -5.21
CA ALA A 148 1.26 -10.45 -6.02
C ALA A 148 1.83 -11.39 -7.10
N LYS A 149 3.07 -11.18 -7.58
CA LYS A 149 3.74 -12.10 -8.51
C LYS A 149 3.91 -13.51 -7.96
N GLY A 150 3.93 -13.67 -6.64
CA GLY A 150 4.04 -14.96 -5.95
C GLY A 150 2.74 -15.75 -5.87
N LEU A 151 1.59 -15.14 -6.15
CA LEU A 151 0.29 -15.81 -6.16
C LEU A 151 0.24 -16.83 -7.30
N ARG A 152 -0.13 -18.06 -6.95
CA ARG A 152 -0.14 -19.24 -7.83
C ARG A 152 -1.54 -19.68 -8.21
#